data_AF-A0A4Q3FBS5-F1
#
_entry.id   AF-A0A4Q3FBS5-F1
#
_cell.length_a   1.000
_cell.length_b   1.000
_cell.length_c   1.000
_cell.angle_alpha   90.00
_cell.angle_beta   90.00
_cell.angle_gamma   90.00
#
_symmetry.space_group_name_H-M   'P 1'
#
loop_
_entity.id
_entity.type
_entity.pdbx_description
1 polymer ?
#
loop_
_entity_poly.entity_id
_entity_poly.type
_entity_poly.pdbx_seq_one_letter_code
_entity_poly.pdbx_strand_id
1 'polypeptide(L)'
;MSARRSVLPPCVPRGMRRSARRRTSPPSSGARSPPTSPPDAMVAIKAHEAERTLARLDPAWRLVLIYGPDAGLVSERAAGLARASVDDPEDAFQLVRMDGDVIASDPLKLADEANTIGLFGGRRAIRVSPTSKPLLAALEPLLATPSQDALVIIEAGDLQRSNPVRTACEKAKTALAIPCYGDAARDLGSIIDEMVRAAGKSIDRTTRDHLAGLLGGDRQTSRREIEKLLLYVGANLAVEIGHVDAIVGDTAQREQAMLVDAVFAGKLPVLDLAQAKLSSEGLDSGVMLGAVLRQALALLKARQSIDAGRGVRDVVSTMRLPYPRVATTEAALNAWSSAKLSEAVGLLGNAVLATRQNADMGRAIATRTLWTLARLGRAGRAE
;
A
#
# COMPACT_ATOMS: atom_id res chain seq x y z
N MET A 1 61.13 -7.66 -37.49
CA MET A 1 61.47 -6.51 -38.35
C MET A 1 61.06 -5.24 -37.64
N SER A 2 62.02 -4.31 -37.50
CA SER A 2 61.97 -2.90 -37.05
C SER A 2 61.22 -2.57 -35.73
N ALA A 3 61.82 -2.40 -34.54
CA ALA A 3 62.97 -1.60 -34.08
C ALA A 3 62.70 -0.09 -33.82
N ARG A 4 62.69 0.25 -32.50
CA ARG A 4 63.43 1.35 -31.82
C ARG A 4 62.89 2.80 -32.00
N ARG A 5 62.99 3.76 -31.06
CA ARG A 5 63.69 3.90 -29.77
C ARG A 5 63.22 5.21 -29.05
N SER A 6 63.20 5.19 -27.71
CA SER A 6 63.67 6.17 -26.68
C SER A 6 63.85 7.67 -27.05
N VAL A 7 63.70 8.66 -26.15
CA VAL A 7 64.69 9.05 -25.09
C VAL A 7 64.11 10.21 -24.21
N LEU A 8 64.20 10.06 -22.88
CA LEU A 8 64.38 11.10 -21.81
C LEU A 8 65.90 11.23 -21.52
N PRO A 9 66.47 12.14 -20.67
CA PRO A 9 66.11 13.47 -20.11
C PRO A 9 67.31 14.47 -20.36
N PRO A 10 67.73 15.48 -19.53
CA PRO A 10 68.23 15.34 -18.14
C PRO A 10 67.94 16.56 -17.20
N CYS A 11 68.72 16.66 -16.11
CA CYS A 11 68.40 17.16 -14.78
C CYS A 11 69.39 18.28 -14.30
N VAL A 12 68.97 19.10 -13.32
CA VAL A 12 69.73 19.94 -12.29
C VAL A 12 70.60 21.13 -12.79
N PRO A 13 71.05 22.15 -11.97
CA PRO A 13 70.87 22.39 -10.51
C PRO A 13 70.73 23.85 -9.93
N ARG A 14 70.38 23.87 -8.62
CA ARG A 14 70.76 24.76 -7.47
C ARG A 14 70.81 26.29 -7.59
N GLY A 15 70.11 26.97 -6.66
CA GLY A 15 70.37 28.36 -6.25
C GLY A 15 69.80 28.68 -4.85
N MET A 16 70.64 29.26 -3.99
CA MET A 16 70.52 29.44 -2.54
C MET A 16 70.45 30.95 -2.22
N ARG A 17 69.60 31.42 -1.28
CA ARG A 17 69.65 32.73 -0.54
C ARG A 17 68.38 32.83 0.35
N ARG A 18 68.44 32.64 1.68
CA ARG A 18 68.81 33.54 2.82
C ARG A 18 67.75 34.58 3.27
N SER A 19 67.43 34.51 4.57
CA SER A 19 66.92 35.56 5.50
C SER A 19 65.43 35.97 5.36
N ALA A 20 64.66 36.32 6.41
CA ALA A 20 64.97 36.74 7.77
C ALA A 20 63.78 36.48 8.74
N ARG A 21 64.09 36.46 10.04
CA ARG A 21 63.21 36.34 11.20
C ARG A 21 62.19 37.47 11.33
N ARG A 22 61.02 37.19 11.92
CA ARG A 22 60.41 38.01 12.98
C ARG A 22 59.56 37.14 13.92
N ARG A 23 59.85 37.30 15.22
CA ARG A 23 59.15 36.69 16.36
C ARG A 23 57.91 37.53 16.70
N THR A 24 56.81 36.88 17.05
CA THR A 24 55.84 37.39 18.04
C THR A 24 55.27 36.21 18.83
N SER A 25 55.26 36.37 20.16
CA SER A 25 54.82 35.41 21.18
C SER A 25 53.27 35.45 21.36
N PRO A 26 52.66 34.51 22.10
CA PRO A 26 51.26 34.09 21.95
C PRO A 26 50.30 34.75 22.95
N PRO A 27 48.98 34.55 22.81
CA PRO A 27 48.07 34.60 23.94
C PRO A 27 47.40 33.25 24.25
N SER A 28 47.62 32.83 25.49
CA SER A 28 46.69 32.25 26.48
C SER A 28 45.62 31.20 26.10
N SER A 29 45.71 30.12 26.87
CA SER A 29 44.72 29.08 27.16
C SER A 29 43.26 29.54 27.27
N GLY A 30 42.39 28.84 26.54
CA GLY A 30 40.96 28.74 26.82
C GLY A 30 40.51 27.32 26.50
N ALA A 31 40.31 26.50 27.54
CA ALA A 31 39.73 25.18 27.43
C ALA A 31 38.34 25.29 26.78
N ARG A 32 38.16 24.71 25.58
CA ARG A 32 36.84 24.50 25.01
C ARG A 32 36.33 23.16 25.51
N SER A 33 35.45 23.22 26.51
CA SER A 33 34.54 22.15 26.85
C SER A 33 33.77 21.70 25.59
N PRO A 34 33.51 20.40 25.41
CA PRO A 34 32.66 19.95 24.31
C PRO A 34 31.24 20.50 24.52
N PRO A 35 30.50 20.87 23.45
CA PRO A 35 29.11 21.29 23.60
C PRO A 35 28.27 20.08 24.04
N THR A 36 27.92 20.05 25.32
CA THR A 36 26.89 19.19 25.89
C THR A 36 25.52 19.80 25.61
N SER A 37 24.91 19.40 24.50
CA SER A 37 23.45 19.40 24.35
C SER A 37 23.06 18.53 23.14
N PRO A 38 22.33 17.40 23.33
CA PRO A 38 21.71 16.73 22.20
C PRO A 38 20.54 17.58 21.68
N PRO A 39 20.30 17.62 20.36
CA PRO A 39 19.18 18.36 19.79
C PRO A 39 17.86 17.74 20.26
N ASP A 40 16.91 18.59 20.66
CA ASP A 40 15.48 18.24 20.79
C ASP A 40 14.95 17.82 19.41
N ALA A 41 15.17 16.57 19.05
CA ALA A 41 14.73 16.02 17.77
C ALA A 41 13.37 15.34 17.96
N MET A 42 12.33 16.01 17.45
CA MET A 42 11.05 15.39 17.12
C MET A 42 11.33 14.30 16.07
N VAL A 43 11.39 13.01 16.44
CA VAL A 43 11.74 11.92 15.50
C VAL A 43 10.47 11.39 14.81
N ALA A 44 9.80 12.25 14.06
CA ALA A 44 8.78 11.83 13.10
C ALA A 44 9.46 11.66 11.73
N ILE A 45 9.70 10.41 11.33
CA ILE A 45 10.35 10.11 10.05
C ILE A 45 9.33 10.31 8.92
N LYS A 46 9.78 10.90 7.81
CA LYS A 46 8.94 11.05 6.62
C LYS A 46 8.76 9.70 5.93
N ALA A 47 7.59 9.45 5.36
CA ALA A 47 7.23 8.14 4.78
C ALA A 47 8.24 7.59 3.76
N HIS A 48 8.95 8.45 3.01
CA HIS A 48 9.97 8.04 2.03
C HIS A 48 11.32 7.63 2.64
N GLU A 49 11.57 7.98 3.90
CA GLU A 49 12.79 7.56 4.62
C GLU A 49 12.55 6.31 5.47
N ALA A 50 11.29 5.89 5.62
CA ALA A 50 10.87 4.78 6.47
C ALA A 50 11.66 3.50 6.20
N GLU A 51 11.77 3.10 4.92
CA GLU A 51 12.40 1.85 4.54
C GLU A 51 13.92 1.84 4.78
N ARG A 52 14.59 2.95 4.44
CA ARG A 52 16.03 3.12 4.73
C ARG A 52 16.30 3.05 6.23
N THR A 53 15.43 3.66 7.04
CA THR A 53 15.59 3.64 8.50
C THR A 53 15.30 2.27 9.08
N LEU A 54 14.26 1.57 8.60
CA LEU A 54 13.95 0.20 9.03
C LEU A 54 15.09 -0.77 8.71
N ALA A 55 15.77 -0.61 7.58
CA ALA A 55 16.91 -1.44 7.21
C ALA A 55 18.15 -1.22 8.08
N ARG A 56 18.26 -0.07 8.76
CA ARG A 56 19.37 0.28 9.66
C ARG A 56 18.82 0.94 10.92
N LEU A 57 18.08 0.17 11.71
CA LEU A 57 17.52 0.65 12.97
C LEU A 57 18.64 0.94 13.98
N ASP A 58 18.61 2.13 14.58
CA ASP A 58 19.51 2.45 15.69
C ASP A 58 19.16 1.59 16.91
N PRO A 59 20.12 0.88 17.54
CA PRO A 59 19.89 0.11 18.75
C PRO A 59 19.31 0.90 19.94
N ALA A 60 19.37 2.24 19.90
CA ALA A 60 18.73 3.10 20.89
C ALA A 60 17.18 3.05 20.82
N TRP A 61 16.61 2.70 19.67
CA TRP A 61 15.17 2.55 19.50
C TRP A 61 14.72 1.15 19.90
N ARG A 62 13.95 1.06 20.98
CA ARG A 62 13.43 -0.20 21.56
C ARG A 62 11.93 -0.37 21.38
N LEU A 63 11.25 0.68 20.92
CA LEU A 63 9.84 0.65 20.57
C LEU A 63 9.64 1.29 19.19
N VAL A 64 9.01 0.57 18.27
CA VAL A 64 8.72 1.08 16.92
C VAL A 64 7.22 1.01 16.68
N LEU A 65 6.59 2.17 16.48
CA LEU A 65 5.21 2.30 16.08
C LEU A 65 5.13 2.44 14.56
N ILE A 66 4.48 1.49 13.89
CA ILE A 66 4.24 1.52 12.44
C ILE A 66 2.74 1.70 12.24
N TYR A 67 2.36 2.81 11.59
CA TYR A 67 0.95 3.20 11.53
C TYR A 67 0.58 3.81 10.18
N GLY A 68 -0.66 3.63 9.74
CA GLY A 68 -1.16 4.26 8.50
C GLY A 68 -2.45 3.66 7.94
N PRO A 69 -3.03 4.27 6.91
CA PRO A 69 -4.25 3.78 6.25
C PRO A 69 -4.05 2.50 5.43
N ASP A 70 -2.82 2.18 5.03
CA ASP A 70 -2.48 0.97 4.28
C ASP A 70 -2.04 -0.14 5.25
N ALA A 71 -2.99 -1.00 5.63
CA ALA A 71 -2.73 -2.11 6.54
C ALA A 71 -1.73 -3.13 5.96
N GLY A 72 -1.68 -3.28 4.63
CA GLY A 72 -0.72 -4.17 3.97
C GLY A 72 0.71 -3.67 4.15
N LEU A 73 0.94 -2.38 3.87
CA LEU A 73 2.25 -1.74 4.04
C LEU A 73 2.71 -1.72 5.50
N VAL A 74 1.79 -1.46 6.44
CA VAL A 74 2.07 -1.52 7.88
C VAL A 74 2.56 -2.93 8.26
N SER A 75 1.80 -3.96 7.85
CA SER A 75 2.11 -5.35 8.18
C SER A 75 3.41 -5.85 7.54
N GLU A 76 3.67 -5.44 6.29
CA GLU A 76 4.89 -5.77 5.55
C GLU A 76 6.13 -5.19 6.25
N ARG A 77 6.09 -3.91 6.61
CA ARG A 77 7.18 -3.24 7.32
C ARG A 77 7.40 -3.81 8.72
N ALA A 78 6.33 -4.08 9.46
CA ALA A 78 6.42 -4.72 10.78
C ALA A 78 7.02 -6.12 10.69
N ALA A 79 6.61 -6.92 9.71
CA ALA A 79 7.17 -8.26 9.48
C ALA A 79 8.65 -8.20 9.06
N GLY A 80 9.01 -7.30 8.16
CA GLY A 80 10.39 -7.11 7.71
C GLY A 80 11.31 -6.68 8.85
N LEU A 81 10.87 -5.70 9.65
CA LEU A 81 11.60 -5.24 10.83
C LEU A 81 11.78 -6.35 11.86
N ALA A 82 10.71 -7.09 12.17
CA ALA A 82 10.75 -8.19 13.12
C ALA A 82 11.76 -9.26 12.70
N ARG A 83 11.73 -9.68 11.43
CA ARG A 83 12.67 -10.67 10.87
C ARG A 83 14.12 -10.20 10.90
N ALA A 84 14.38 -8.92 10.64
CA ALA A 84 15.73 -8.36 10.69
C ALA A 84 16.29 -8.20 12.12
N SER A 85 15.39 -8.13 13.10
CA SER A 85 15.71 -7.85 14.50
C SER A 85 15.92 -9.10 15.35
N VAL A 86 15.76 -10.29 14.78
CA VAL A 86 15.99 -11.59 15.44
C VAL A 86 17.02 -12.40 14.66
N ASP A 87 17.57 -13.44 15.27
CA ASP A 87 18.54 -14.33 14.61
C ASP A 87 17.82 -15.48 13.89
N ASP A 88 16.76 -16.02 14.49
CA ASP A 88 15.85 -16.99 13.88
C ASP A 88 14.39 -16.52 13.97
N PRO A 89 13.76 -16.10 12.85
CA PRO A 89 12.35 -15.69 12.83
C PRO A 89 11.33 -16.80 13.08
N GLU A 90 11.71 -18.07 12.94
CA GLU A 90 10.83 -19.21 13.21
C GLU A 90 10.91 -19.67 14.67
N ASP A 91 11.88 -19.16 15.45
CA ASP A 91 12.00 -19.39 16.88
C ASP A 91 10.96 -18.55 17.65
N ALA A 92 9.99 -19.24 18.26
CA ALA A 92 8.93 -18.63 19.05
C ALA A 92 9.43 -17.87 20.30
N PHE A 93 10.66 -18.13 20.77
CA PHE A 93 11.25 -17.41 21.90
C PHE A 93 11.91 -16.08 21.49
N GLN A 94 12.34 -15.99 20.22
CA GLN A 94 12.93 -14.78 19.66
C GLN A 94 11.88 -13.86 19.04
N LEU A 95 10.90 -14.41 18.30
CA LEU A 95 9.84 -13.62 17.68
C LEU A 95 8.47 -13.93 18.31
N VAL A 96 8.09 -13.11 19.28
CA VAL A 96 6.79 -13.25 19.96
C VAL A 96 5.73 -12.42 19.23
N ARG A 97 4.57 -13.02 18.96
CA ARG A 97 3.42 -12.33 18.37
C ARG A 97 2.32 -12.20 19.42
N MET A 98 1.88 -10.98 19.69
CA MET A 98 0.84 -10.70 20.69
C MET A 98 -0.35 -10.01 20.03
N ASP A 99 -1.55 -10.32 20.51
CA ASP A 99 -2.77 -9.67 20.04
C ASP A 99 -2.96 -8.32 20.74
N GLY A 100 -3.10 -7.24 19.97
CA GLY A 100 -3.33 -5.90 20.49
C GLY A 100 -4.59 -5.78 21.37
N ASP A 101 -5.63 -6.57 21.11
CA ASP A 101 -6.84 -6.58 21.94
C ASP A 101 -6.61 -7.20 23.32
N VAL A 102 -5.73 -8.20 23.38
CA VAL A 102 -5.31 -8.84 24.65
C VAL A 102 -4.46 -7.86 25.45
N ILE A 103 -3.51 -7.19 24.81
CA ILE A 103 -2.68 -6.16 25.46
C ILE A 103 -3.53 -4.99 25.96
N ALA A 104 -4.52 -4.55 25.19
CA ALA A 104 -5.41 -3.48 25.64
C ALA A 104 -6.26 -3.87 26.86
N SER A 105 -6.59 -5.16 27.01
CA SER A 105 -7.32 -5.66 28.19
C SER A 105 -6.42 -5.84 29.42
N ASP A 106 -5.14 -6.11 29.21
CA ASP A 106 -4.15 -6.37 30.26
C ASP A 106 -2.81 -5.72 29.89
N PRO A 107 -2.65 -4.41 30.17
CA PRO A 107 -1.51 -3.62 29.70
C PRO A 107 -0.14 -4.07 30.21
N LEU A 108 -0.09 -4.72 31.39
CA LEU A 108 1.17 -5.12 32.02
C LEU A 108 1.84 -6.30 31.29
N LYS A 109 1.06 -7.14 30.60
CA LYS A 109 1.60 -8.28 29.83
C LYS A 109 2.66 -7.89 28.82
N LEU A 110 2.51 -6.73 28.17
CA LEU A 110 3.49 -6.28 27.19
C LEU A 110 4.83 -5.93 27.87
N ALA A 111 4.77 -5.29 29.04
CA ALA A 111 5.95 -4.95 29.81
C ALA A 111 6.65 -6.19 30.39
N ASP A 112 5.86 -7.17 30.85
CA ASP A 112 6.39 -8.45 31.35
C ASP A 112 7.13 -9.22 30.24
N GLU A 113 6.53 -9.34 29.06
CA GLU A 113 7.13 -10.04 27.92
C GLU A 113 8.38 -9.32 27.39
N ALA A 114 8.35 -7.99 27.31
CA ALA A 114 9.47 -7.17 26.84
C ALA A 114 10.68 -7.19 27.77
N ASN A 115 10.47 -7.38 29.07
CA ASN A 115 11.55 -7.49 30.06
C ASN A 115 11.90 -8.95 30.40
N THR A 116 11.25 -9.92 29.75
CA THR A 116 11.58 -11.34 29.93
C THR A 116 12.98 -11.61 29.36
N ILE A 117 13.84 -12.22 30.18
CA ILE A 117 15.20 -12.58 29.79
C ILE A 117 15.14 -13.81 28.88
N GLY A 118 15.75 -13.70 27.69
CA GLY A 118 15.87 -14.81 26.76
C GLY A 118 16.78 -15.91 27.31
N LEU A 119 16.22 -17.10 27.58
CA LEU A 119 16.97 -18.23 28.15
C LEU A 119 18.10 -18.75 27.25
N PHE A 120 17.96 -18.58 25.94
CA PHE A 120 18.91 -19.05 24.93
C PHE A 120 19.79 -17.95 24.35
N GLY A 121 19.75 -16.75 24.94
CA GLY A 121 20.36 -15.55 24.37
C GLY A 121 19.71 -15.16 23.04
N GLY A 122 20.44 -14.41 22.22
CA GLY A 122 19.96 -13.94 20.92
C GLY A 122 19.12 -12.67 21.00
N ARG A 123 18.83 -12.09 19.83
CA ARG A 123 18.02 -10.86 19.72
C ARG A 123 16.53 -11.22 19.73
N ARG A 124 15.73 -10.52 20.54
CA ARG A 124 14.28 -10.74 20.65
C ARG A 124 13.48 -9.59 20.02
N ALA A 125 12.35 -9.93 19.42
CA ALA A 125 11.37 -8.98 18.93
C ALA A 125 9.95 -9.41 19.32
N ILE A 126 9.13 -8.44 19.71
CA ILE A 126 7.73 -8.62 20.05
C ILE A 126 6.91 -7.82 19.05
N ARG A 127 5.99 -8.47 18.36
CA ARG A 127 5.11 -7.85 17.37
C ARG A 127 3.67 -7.85 17.90
N VAL A 128 3.09 -6.67 18.02
CA VAL A 128 1.71 -6.47 18.48
C VAL A 128 0.80 -6.15 17.31
N SER A 129 -0.26 -6.95 17.13
CA SER A 129 -1.23 -6.76 16.05
C SER A 129 -2.03 -5.46 16.22
N PRO A 130 -2.56 -4.88 15.12
CA PRO A 130 -3.36 -3.66 15.20
C PRO A 130 -4.65 -3.88 15.98
N THR A 131 -4.98 -2.92 16.84
CA THR A 131 -6.21 -2.90 17.64
C THR A 131 -6.93 -1.55 17.49
N SER A 132 -8.24 -1.57 17.71
CA SER A 132 -9.07 -0.36 17.82
C SER A 132 -9.12 0.21 19.25
N LYS A 133 -8.63 -0.54 20.25
CA LYS A 133 -8.64 -0.16 21.66
C LYS A 133 -7.43 0.70 22.02
N PRO A 134 -7.51 1.52 23.09
CA PRO A 134 -6.39 2.36 23.51
C PRO A 134 -5.24 1.50 24.06
N LEU A 135 -4.04 1.65 23.48
CA LEU A 135 -2.82 0.94 23.92
C LEU A 135 -1.88 1.78 24.79
N LEU A 136 -2.19 3.05 25.05
CA LEU A 136 -1.27 3.98 25.72
C LEU A 136 -0.74 3.42 27.06
N ALA A 137 -1.62 2.88 27.89
CA ALA A 137 -1.27 2.33 29.20
C ALA A 137 -0.26 1.15 29.11
N ALA A 138 -0.23 0.42 27.99
CA ALA A 138 0.72 -0.67 27.78
C ALA A 138 2.09 -0.17 27.31
N LEU A 139 2.12 0.99 26.65
CA LEU A 139 3.35 1.58 26.10
C LEU A 139 4.06 2.49 27.10
N GLU A 140 3.33 3.16 27.98
CA GLU A 140 3.90 4.08 28.99
C GLU A 140 5.04 3.46 29.81
N PRO A 141 4.93 2.23 30.36
CA PRO A 141 6.02 1.58 31.08
C PRO A 141 7.27 1.39 30.22
N LEU A 142 7.10 1.00 28.96
CA LEU A 142 8.18 0.75 28.01
C LEU A 142 8.84 2.03 27.49
N LEU A 143 8.09 3.12 27.39
CA LEU A 143 8.62 4.43 27.02
C LEU A 143 9.42 5.05 28.18
N ALA A 144 8.97 4.84 29.42
CA ALA A 144 9.66 5.29 30.62
C ALA A 144 10.91 4.46 30.92
N THR A 145 10.82 3.13 30.81
CA THR A 145 11.92 2.18 31.00
C THR A 145 12.01 1.25 29.79
N PRO A 146 12.84 1.59 28.79
CA PRO A 146 12.99 0.79 27.59
C PRO A 146 13.54 -0.61 27.90
N SER A 147 13.02 -1.61 27.21
CA SER A 147 13.55 -2.98 27.25
C SER A 147 14.99 -3.02 26.74
N GLN A 148 15.85 -3.78 27.41
CA GLN A 148 17.24 -3.97 26.98
C GLN A 148 17.39 -5.12 25.96
N ASP A 149 16.53 -6.13 26.08
CA ASP A 149 16.71 -7.40 25.35
C ASP A 149 15.75 -7.56 24.16
N ALA A 150 14.55 -6.95 24.23
CA ALA A 150 13.53 -7.07 23.19
C ALA A 150 13.27 -5.75 22.45
N LEU A 151 13.08 -5.83 21.14
CA LEU A 151 12.49 -4.77 20.32
C LEU A 151 10.97 -4.93 20.27
N VAL A 152 10.22 -3.90 20.64
CA VAL A 152 8.75 -3.91 20.58
C VAL A 152 8.26 -3.21 19.31
N ILE A 153 7.46 -3.90 18.50
CA ILE A 153 6.91 -3.41 17.23
C ILE A 153 5.39 -3.35 17.35
N ILE A 154 4.82 -2.17 17.24
CA ILE A 154 3.39 -1.92 17.34
C ILE A 154 2.84 -1.59 15.96
N GLU A 155 1.85 -2.37 15.51
CA GLU A 155 1.07 -2.06 14.32
C GLU A 155 -0.16 -1.23 14.69
N ALA A 156 -0.47 -0.20 13.90
CA ALA A 156 -1.68 0.59 14.08
C ALA A 156 -2.28 1.04 12.74
N GLY A 157 -3.57 1.37 12.75
CA GLY A 157 -4.23 2.00 11.61
C GLY A 157 -3.81 3.47 11.43
N ASP A 158 -4.65 4.25 10.75
CA ASP A 158 -4.37 5.67 10.55
C ASP A 158 -4.50 6.46 11.87
N LEU A 159 -3.39 7.04 12.33
CA LEU A 159 -3.31 7.80 13.59
C LEU A 159 -3.13 9.30 13.31
N GLN A 160 -4.13 10.07 13.75
CA GLN A 160 -4.05 11.53 13.75
C GLN A 160 -2.91 12.02 14.64
N ARG A 161 -2.37 13.22 14.35
CA ARG A 161 -1.27 13.83 15.12
C ARG A 161 -1.59 14.01 16.62
N SER A 162 -2.86 14.17 16.95
CA SER A 162 -3.37 14.29 18.33
C SER A 162 -3.53 12.94 19.04
N ASN A 163 -3.33 11.81 18.37
CA ASN A 163 -3.50 10.51 19.00
C ASN A 163 -2.42 10.30 20.06
N PRO A 164 -2.78 9.94 21.30
CA PRO A 164 -1.85 9.88 22.41
C PRO A 164 -0.75 8.83 22.24
N VAL A 165 -1.02 7.68 21.59
CA VAL A 165 0.00 6.66 21.30
C VAL A 165 1.07 7.22 20.37
N ARG A 166 0.64 7.90 19.31
CA ARG A 166 1.53 8.55 18.36
C ARG A 166 2.35 9.64 19.03
N THR A 167 1.71 10.53 19.78
CA THR A 167 2.38 11.63 20.48
C THR A 167 3.39 11.11 21.51
N ALA A 168 3.07 10.03 22.23
CA ALA A 168 3.98 9.43 23.19
C ALA A 168 5.23 8.84 22.51
N CYS A 169 5.06 8.13 21.39
CA CYS A 169 6.17 7.57 20.61
C CYS A 169 7.03 8.67 19.96
N GLU A 170 6.43 9.73 19.42
CA GLU A 170 7.17 10.85 18.79
C GLU A 170 8.00 11.66 19.81
N LYS A 171 7.60 11.69 21.09
CA LYS A 171 8.30 12.41 22.17
C LYS A 171 9.42 11.61 22.82
N ALA A 172 9.35 10.28 22.79
CA ALA A 172 10.31 9.43 23.45
C ALA A 172 11.58 9.27 22.61
N LYS A 173 12.75 9.35 23.25
CA LYS A 173 14.05 9.19 22.58
C LYS A 173 14.35 7.74 22.19
N THR A 174 13.66 6.81 22.81
CA THR A 174 13.81 5.35 22.68
C THR A 174 12.72 4.73 21.83
N ALA A 175 11.85 5.55 21.25
CA ALA A 175 10.80 5.12 20.35
C ALA A 175 10.93 5.76 18.97
N LEU A 176 10.37 5.08 17.97
CA LEU A 176 10.33 5.56 16.61
C LEU A 176 8.91 5.41 16.06
N ALA A 177 8.35 6.50 15.53
CA ALA A 177 7.05 6.49 14.85
C ALA A 177 7.23 6.56 13.32
N ILE A 178 6.69 5.57 12.61
CA ILE A 178 6.84 5.40 11.17
C ILE A 178 5.47 5.45 10.48
N PRO A 179 5.19 6.52 9.72
CA PRO A 179 3.97 6.60 8.94
C PRO A 179 4.01 5.76 7.65
N CYS A 180 2.90 5.09 7.38
CA CYS A 180 2.61 4.28 6.20
C CYS A 180 1.46 4.90 5.42
N TYR A 181 1.63 6.14 4.96
CA TYR A 181 0.71 6.76 4.02
C TYR A 181 1.07 6.27 2.61
N GLY A 182 0.24 5.38 2.05
CA GLY A 182 0.50 4.80 0.73
C GLY A 182 0.54 5.86 -0.38
N ASP A 183 1.41 5.64 -1.35
CA ASP A 183 1.32 6.26 -2.68
C ASP A 183 1.11 5.12 -3.69
N ALA A 184 -0.11 4.55 -3.67
CA ALA A 184 -0.44 3.24 -4.24
C ALA A 184 -0.09 3.08 -5.73
N ALA A 185 -0.09 4.16 -6.52
CA ALA A 185 0.22 4.09 -7.95
C ALA A 185 1.71 4.28 -8.26
N ARG A 186 2.45 5.04 -7.43
CA ARG A 186 3.87 5.34 -7.67
C ARG A 186 4.78 4.23 -7.13
N ASP A 187 4.26 3.44 -6.19
CA ASP A 187 4.96 2.36 -5.49
C ASP A 187 4.77 0.97 -6.16
N LEU A 188 3.69 0.77 -6.93
CA LEU A 188 3.41 -0.51 -7.57
C LEU A 188 4.46 -0.89 -8.62
N GLY A 189 4.96 0.10 -9.36
CA GLY A 189 6.07 -0.09 -10.27
C GLY A 189 7.33 -0.57 -9.56
N SER A 190 7.70 0.02 -8.42
CA SER A 190 8.90 -0.39 -7.66
C SER A 190 8.75 -1.80 -7.10
N ILE A 191 7.57 -2.15 -6.58
CA ILE A 191 7.29 -3.51 -6.09
C ILE A 191 7.50 -4.55 -7.20
N ILE A 192 6.96 -4.30 -8.41
CA ILE A 192 7.14 -5.21 -9.55
C ILE A 192 8.63 -5.40 -9.84
N ASP A 193 9.39 -4.31 -9.96
CA ASP A 193 10.82 -4.36 -10.25
C ASP A 193 11.59 -5.13 -9.16
N GLU A 194 11.30 -4.86 -7.89
CA GLU A 194 11.94 -5.50 -6.74
C GLU A 194 11.68 -7.00 -6.69
N MET A 195 10.43 -7.42 -6.88
CA MET A 195 10.06 -8.83 -6.81
C MET A 195 10.59 -9.62 -8.01
N VAL A 196 10.49 -9.05 -9.21
CA VAL A 196 11.07 -9.63 -10.43
C VAL A 196 12.58 -9.79 -10.28
N ARG A 197 13.27 -8.76 -9.76
CA ARG A 197 14.71 -8.81 -9.50
C ARG A 197 15.09 -9.81 -8.40
N ALA A 198 14.32 -9.87 -7.31
CA ALA A 198 14.54 -10.82 -6.23
C ALA A 198 14.38 -12.28 -6.70
N ALA A 199 13.49 -12.52 -7.66
CA ALA A 199 13.34 -13.81 -8.33
C ALA A 199 14.41 -14.09 -9.41
N GLY A 200 15.37 -13.19 -9.62
CA GLY A 200 16.42 -13.33 -10.63
C GLY A 200 15.91 -13.22 -12.07
N LYS A 201 14.75 -12.57 -12.29
CA LYS A 201 14.11 -12.42 -13.59
C LYS A 201 14.22 -10.99 -14.10
N SER A 202 13.84 -10.78 -15.36
CA SER A 202 13.72 -9.46 -16.00
C SER A 202 12.32 -9.25 -16.57
N ILE A 203 11.84 -8.01 -16.58
CA ILE A 203 10.57 -7.60 -17.20
C ILE A 203 10.82 -6.37 -18.07
N ASP A 204 10.27 -6.34 -19.29
CA ASP A 204 10.34 -5.16 -20.14
C ASP A 204 9.34 -4.08 -19.70
N ARG A 205 9.55 -2.84 -20.14
CA ARG A 205 8.70 -1.71 -19.73
C ARG A 205 7.23 -1.89 -20.13
N THR A 206 6.96 -2.42 -21.32
CA THR A 206 5.59 -2.58 -21.82
C THR A 206 4.86 -3.64 -21.02
N THR A 207 5.49 -4.79 -20.77
CA THR A 207 4.92 -5.85 -19.93
C THR A 207 4.73 -5.39 -18.49
N ARG A 208 5.66 -4.59 -17.94
CA ARG A 208 5.54 -4.00 -16.61
C ARG A 208 4.34 -3.05 -16.51
N ASP A 209 4.20 -2.13 -17.46
CA ASP A 209 3.10 -1.16 -17.45
C ASP A 209 1.75 -1.87 -17.60
N HIS A 210 1.70 -2.94 -18.42
CA HIS A 210 0.53 -3.81 -18.55
C HIS A 210 0.19 -4.54 -17.25
N LEU A 211 1.18 -5.16 -16.61
CA LEU A 211 1.02 -5.82 -15.32
C LEU A 211 0.53 -4.84 -14.24
N ALA A 212 1.15 -3.66 -14.15
CA ALA A 212 0.74 -2.62 -13.20
C ALA A 212 -0.70 -2.16 -13.42
N GLY A 213 -1.18 -2.14 -14.66
CA GLY A 213 -2.57 -1.82 -14.99
C GLY A 213 -3.59 -2.89 -14.60
N LEU A 214 -3.16 -4.14 -14.42
CA LEU A 214 -4.00 -5.26 -13.96
C LEU A 214 -3.97 -5.44 -12.44
N LEU A 215 -2.90 -4.98 -11.79
CA LEU A 215 -2.74 -5.09 -10.34
C LEU A 215 -3.58 -4.00 -9.63
N GLY A 216 -4.29 -4.40 -8.57
CA GLY A 216 -5.20 -3.53 -7.83
C GLY A 216 -4.50 -2.53 -6.89
N GLY A 217 -5.31 -1.66 -6.29
CA GLY A 217 -4.83 -0.66 -5.32
C GLY A 217 -4.43 -1.21 -3.94
N ASP A 218 -4.63 -2.50 -3.69
CA ASP A 218 -4.16 -3.19 -2.48
C ASP A 218 -2.78 -3.80 -2.74
N ARG A 219 -1.77 -3.26 -2.07
CA ARG A 219 -0.37 -3.70 -2.17
C ARG A 219 -0.19 -5.18 -1.85
N GLN A 220 -0.87 -5.70 -0.84
CA GLN A 220 -0.67 -7.09 -0.40
C GLN A 220 -1.27 -8.08 -1.39
N THR A 221 -2.44 -7.73 -1.93
CA THR A 221 -3.07 -8.50 -3.02
C THR A 221 -2.19 -8.47 -4.27
N SER A 222 -1.64 -7.31 -4.63
CA SER A 222 -0.75 -7.16 -5.78
C SER A 222 0.55 -7.97 -5.65
N ARG A 223 1.18 -8.02 -4.46
CA ARG A 223 2.36 -8.87 -4.23
C ARG A 223 2.07 -10.36 -4.45
N ARG A 224 0.94 -10.86 -3.92
CA ARG A 224 0.53 -12.26 -4.10
C ARG A 224 0.30 -12.61 -5.57
N GLU A 225 -0.27 -11.70 -6.33
CA GLU A 225 -0.45 -11.87 -7.79
C GLU A 225 0.90 -11.88 -8.53
N ILE A 226 1.85 -11.03 -8.14
CA ILE A 226 3.21 -11.05 -8.71
C ILE A 226 3.94 -12.35 -8.33
N GLU A 227 3.86 -12.80 -7.08
CA GLU A 227 4.42 -14.10 -6.65
C GLU A 227 3.87 -15.25 -7.48
N LYS A 228 2.54 -15.29 -7.69
CA LYS A 228 1.87 -16.28 -8.53
C LYS A 228 2.38 -16.22 -9.97
N LEU A 229 2.52 -15.03 -10.55
CA LEU A 229 3.09 -14.85 -11.89
C LEU A 229 4.53 -15.37 -11.96
N LEU A 230 5.39 -15.02 -11.00
CA LEU A 230 6.79 -15.45 -10.97
C LEU A 230 6.93 -16.97 -10.85
N LEU A 231 6.04 -17.61 -10.07
CA LEU A 231 5.95 -19.07 -9.98
C LEU A 231 5.51 -19.70 -11.31
N TYR A 232 4.52 -19.12 -11.99
CA TYR A 232 4.04 -19.59 -13.30
C TYR A 232 5.13 -19.50 -14.39
N VAL A 233 5.89 -18.40 -14.41
CA VAL A 233 7.01 -18.18 -15.33
C VAL A 233 8.10 -19.25 -15.15
N GLY A 234 8.21 -19.84 -13.95
CA GLY A 234 9.05 -21.01 -13.70
C GLY A 234 10.53 -20.75 -14.00
N ALA A 235 11.14 -21.53 -14.88
CA ALA A 235 12.56 -21.43 -15.22
C ALA A 235 12.89 -20.26 -16.18
N ASN A 236 11.88 -19.64 -16.81
CA ASN A 236 12.11 -18.56 -17.77
C ASN A 236 12.71 -17.33 -17.08
N LEU A 237 13.76 -16.75 -17.68
CA LEU A 237 14.44 -15.56 -17.14
C LEU A 237 13.67 -14.26 -17.40
N ALA A 238 12.80 -14.23 -18.42
CA ALA A 238 12.03 -13.06 -18.79
C ALA A 238 10.53 -13.25 -18.48
N VAL A 239 9.92 -12.23 -17.88
CA VAL A 239 8.47 -12.10 -17.75
C VAL A 239 7.96 -11.40 -19.01
N GLU A 240 7.30 -12.15 -19.87
CA GLU A 240 6.69 -11.67 -21.11
C GLU A 240 5.20 -11.37 -20.93
N ILE A 241 4.64 -10.54 -21.81
CA ILE A 241 3.23 -10.16 -21.81
C ILE A 241 2.28 -11.37 -21.83
N GLY A 242 2.64 -12.43 -22.56
CA GLY A 242 1.85 -13.66 -22.61
C GLY A 242 1.77 -14.41 -21.26
N HIS A 243 2.80 -14.29 -20.41
CA HIS A 243 2.73 -14.84 -19.05
C HIS A 243 1.75 -14.05 -18.19
N VAL A 244 1.76 -12.71 -18.31
CA VAL A 244 0.84 -11.82 -17.58
C VAL A 244 -0.61 -12.13 -17.97
N ASP A 245 -0.90 -12.18 -19.27
CA ASP A 245 -2.24 -12.45 -19.79
C ASP A 245 -2.76 -13.85 -19.41
N ALA A 246 -1.87 -14.83 -19.20
CA ALA A 246 -2.25 -16.19 -18.87
C ALA A 246 -2.64 -16.38 -17.39
N ILE A 247 -2.04 -15.62 -16.46
CA ILE A 247 -2.13 -15.93 -15.01
C ILE A 247 -2.55 -14.76 -14.12
N VAL A 248 -2.31 -13.52 -14.55
CA VAL A 248 -2.64 -12.34 -13.74
C VAL A 248 -4.09 -11.97 -14.01
N GLY A 249 -4.93 -12.32 -13.04
CA GLY A 249 -6.36 -12.10 -13.13
C GLY A 249 -6.74 -10.82 -12.40
N ASP A 250 -7.06 -9.78 -13.17
CA ASP A 250 -8.16 -8.87 -12.82
C ASP A 250 -9.47 -9.30 -13.49
N THR A 251 -9.58 -10.58 -13.84
CA THR A 251 -10.72 -11.14 -14.58
C THR A 251 -12.03 -10.80 -13.86
N ALA A 252 -12.12 -11.00 -12.55
CA ALA A 252 -13.35 -10.78 -11.82
C ALA A 252 -13.74 -9.29 -11.67
N GLN A 253 -12.83 -8.35 -11.39
CA GLN A 253 -13.22 -6.93 -11.30
C GLN A 253 -13.40 -6.30 -12.67
N ARG A 254 -12.57 -6.66 -13.66
CA ARG A 254 -12.75 -6.26 -15.07
C ARG A 254 -14.06 -6.80 -15.64
N GLU A 255 -14.46 -8.01 -15.28
CA GLU A 255 -15.73 -8.60 -15.71
C GLU A 255 -16.93 -8.04 -14.98
N GLN A 256 -16.80 -7.75 -13.68
CA GLN A 256 -17.81 -6.97 -12.97
C GLN A 256 -17.97 -5.58 -13.59
N ALA A 257 -16.87 -4.90 -13.92
CA ALA A 257 -16.90 -3.61 -14.62
C ALA A 257 -17.53 -3.74 -16.01
N MET A 258 -17.20 -4.79 -16.76
CA MET A 258 -17.79 -5.09 -18.07
C MET A 258 -19.30 -5.35 -17.97
N LEU A 259 -19.74 -6.12 -16.96
CA LEU A 259 -21.14 -6.36 -16.68
C LEU A 259 -21.87 -5.05 -16.37
N VAL A 260 -21.33 -4.24 -15.47
CA VAL A 260 -21.88 -2.92 -15.12
C VAL A 260 -21.99 -2.04 -16.37
N ASP A 261 -20.91 -1.91 -17.14
CA ASP A 261 -20.90 -1.08 -18.34
C ASP A 261 -21.89 -1.62 -19.40
N ALA A 262 -22.05 -2.94 -19.53
CA ALA A 262 -23.01 -3.56 -20.45
C ALA A 262 -24.47 -3.29 -20.05
N VAL A 263 -24.79 -3.27 -18.76
CA VAL A 263 -26.12 -2.88 -18.24
C VAL A 263 -26.44 -1.46 -18.66
N PHE A 264 -25.58 -0.49 -18.31
CA PHE A 264 -25.86 0.92 -18.59
C PHE A 264 -25.75 1.27 -20.08
N ALA A 265 -24.96 0.53 -20.85
CA ALA A 265 -24.90 0.67 -22.30
C ALA A 265 -26.04 -0.05 -23.05
N GLY A 266 -26.85 -0.87 -22.38
CA GLY A 266 -27.93 -1.66 -22.97
C GLY A 266 -27.46 -2.78 -23.91
N LYS A 267 -26.24 -3.29 -23.73
CA LYS A 267 -25.64 -4.33 -24.59
C LYS A 267 -25.98 -5.73 -24.08
N LEU A 268 -27.19 -6.22 -24.38
CA LEU A 268 -27.70 -7.51 -23.88
C LEU A 268 -26.78 -8.71 -24.17
N PRO A 269 -26.19 -8.90 -25.37
CA PRO A 269 -25.30 -10.05 -25.61
C PRO A 269 -24.03 -10.04 -24.74
N VAL A 270 -23.48 -8.83 -24.49
CA VAL A 270 -22.30 -8.67 -23.63
C VAL A 270 -22.67 -8.89 -22.17
N LEU A 271 -23.83 -8.40 -21.75
CA LEU A 271 -24.36 -8.62 -20.41
C LEU A 271 -24.55 -10.12 -20.13
N ASP A 272 -25.19 -10.85 -21.04
CA ASP A 272 -25.47 -12.27 -20.85
C ASP A 272 -24.17 -13.09 -20.70
N LEU A 273 -23.19 -12.85 -21.57
CA LEU A 273 -21.88 -13.49 -21.49
C LEU A 273 -21.15 -13.18 -20.18
N ALA A 274 -21.08 -11.89 -19.80
CA ALA A 274 -20.41 -11.47 -18.57
C ALA A 274 -21.11 -12.03 -17.32
N GLN A 275 -22.44 -12.07 -17.33
CA GLN A 275 -23.23 -12.59 -16.21
C GLN A 275 -23.05 -14.11 -16.06
N ALA A 276 -23.09 -14.86 -17.18
CA ALA A 276 -22.88 -16.30 -17.18
C ALA A 276 -21.48 -16.65 -16.66
N LYS A 277 -20.46 -15.90 -17.11
CA LYS A 277 -19.08 -16.10 -16.68
C LYS A 277 -18.89 -15.83 -15.19
N LEU A 278 -19.28 -14.66 -14.70
CA LEU A 278 -19.18 -14.32 -13.27
C LEU A 278 -19.96 -15.30 -12.37
N SER A 279 -21.11 -15.79 -12.85
CA SER A 279 -21.88 -16.81 -12.12
C SER A 279 -21.15 -18.16 -12.09
N SER A 280 -20.44 -18.53 -13.16
CA SER A 280 -19.63 -19.77 -13.20
C SER A 280 -18.39 -19.69 -12.32
N GLU A 281 -17.87 -18.49 -12.10
CA GLU A 281 -16.78 -18.19 -11.15
C GLU A 281 -17.25 -18.12 -9.69
N GLY A 282 -18.54 -18.34 -9.44
CA GLY A 282 -19.10 -18.38 -8.09
C GLY A 282 -19.35 -17.00 -7.47
N LEU A 283 -19.38 -15.92 -8.26
CA LEU A 283 -19.72 -14.60 -7.75
C LEU A 283 -21.17 -14.56 -7.24
N ASP A 284 -21.34 -14.13 -5.99
CA ASP A 284 -22.66 -13.97 -5.39
C ASP A 284 -23.55 -12.98 -6.18
N SER A 285 -24.83 -13.35 -6.31
CA SER A 285 -25.82 -12.55 -7.05
C SER A 285 -26.10 -11.20 -6.38
N GLY A 286 -26.07 -11.14 -5.05
CA GLY A 286 -26.19 -9.89 -4.29
C GLY A 286 -24.99 -8.98 -4.47
N VAL A 287 -23.77 -9.54 -4.52
CA VAL A 287 -22.53 -8.79 -4.82
C VAL A 287 -22.60 -8.19 -6.23
N MET A 288 -23.02 -8.98 -7.23
CA MET A 288 -23.19 -8.52 -8.61
C MET A 288 -24.20 -7.37 -8.71
N LEU A 289 -25.39 -7.52 -8.11
CA LEU A 289 -26.40 -6.46 -8.07
C LEU A 289 -25.92 -5.23 -7.30
N GLY A 290 -25.17 -5.42 -6.22
CA GLY A 290 -24.58 -4.35 -5.44
C GLY A 290 -23.58 -3.51 -6.24
N ALA A 291 -22.79 -4.12 -7.14
CA ALA A 291 -21.89 -3.39 -8.03
C ALA A 291 -22.64 -2.47 -9.00
N VAL A 292 -23.73 -2.97 -9.60
CA VAL A 292 -24.59 -2.18 -10.49
C VAL A 292 -25.30 -1.07 -9.72
N LEU A 293 -25.75 -1.33 -8.49
CA LEU A 293 -26.39 -0.33 -7.63
C LEU A 293 -25.44 0.82 -7.27
N ARG A 294 -24.18 0.54 -6.93
CA ARG A 294 -23.17 1.58 -6.67
C ARG A 294 -22.99 2.48 -7.90
N GLN A 295 -22.90 1.89 -9.10
CA GLN A 295 -22.82 2.66 -10.33
C GLN A 295 -24.09 3.48 -10.60
N ALA A 296 -25.28 2.91 -10.38
CA ALA A 296 -26.55 3.61 -10.55
C ALA A 296 -26.64 4.87 -9.67
N LEU A 297 -26.24 4.76 -8.40
CA LEU A 297 -26.21 5.89 -7.45
C LEU A 297 -25.18 6.96 -7.87
N ALA A 298 -24.00 6.53 -8.34
CA ALA A 298 -22.98 7.45 -8.84
C ALA A 298 -23.47 8.23 -10.08
N LEU A 299 -24.10 7.52 -11.04
CA LEU A 299 -24.70 8.13 -12.23
C LEU A 299 -25.88 9.03 -11.86
N LEU A 300 -26.72 8.68 -10.89
CA LEU A 300 -27.85 9.50 -10.45
C LEU A 300 -27.36 10.84 -9.90
N LYS A 301 -26.37 10.81 -9.00
CA LYS A 301 -25.76 12.02 -8.45
C LYS A 301 -25.12 12.91 -9.53
N ALA A 302 -24.46 12.29 -10.49
CA ALA A 302 -23.86 12.99 -11.63
C ALA A 302 -24.94 13.59 -12.55
N ARG A 303 -26.01 12.86 -12.86
CA ARG A 303 -27.11 13.33 -13.70
C ARG A 303 -27.88 14.49 -13.06
N GLN A 304 -28.16 14.42 -11.76
CA GLN A 304 -28.75 15.53 -11.01
C GLN A 304 -27.87 16.79 -11.04
N SER A 305 -26.55 16.62 -11.03
CA SER A 305 -25.61 17.74 -11.16
C SER A 305 -25.64 18.38 -12.55
N ILE A 306 -25.85 17.57 -13.60
CA ILE A 306 -26.01 18.06 -14.97
C ILE A 306 -27.36 18.76 -15.14
N ASP A 307 -28.42 18.20 -14.56
CA ASP A 307 -29.76 18.79 -14.57
C ASP A 307 -29.79 20.13 -13.82
N ALA A 308 -28.92 20.32 -12.83
CA ALA A 308 -28.68 21.59 -12.14
C ALA A 308 -27.82 22.60 -12.93
N GLY A 309 -27.46 22.30 -14.18
CA GLY A 309 -26.79 23.22 -15.10
C GLY A 309 -25.28 23.07 -15.24
N ARG A 310 -24.66 22.04 -14.65
CA ARG A 310 -23.21 21.77 -14.85
C ARG A 310 -22.95 21.05 -16.17
N GLY A 311 -21.82 21.37 -16.81
CA GLY A 311 -21.37 20.68 -18.03
C GLY A 311 -21.03 19.21 -17.77
N VAL A 312 -21.39 18.33 -18.71
CA VAL A 312 -21.17 16.87 -18.60
C VAL A 312 -19.69 16.54 -18.37
N ARG A 313 -18.78 17.18 -19.11
CA ARG A 313 -17.32 16.97 -18.99
C ARG A 313 -16.77 17.35 -17.61
N ASP A 314 -17.29 18.42 -17.01
CA ASP A 314 -16.86 18.89 -15.68
C ASP A 314 -17.34 17.95 -14.57
N VAL A 315 -18.53 17.40 -14.73
CA VAL A 315 -19.06 16.40 -13.79
C VAL A 315 -18.25 15.11 -13.87
N VAL A 316 -17.95 14.62 -15.07
CA VAL A 316 -17.17 13.39 -15.27
C VAL A 316 -15.72 13.55 -14.80
N SER A 317 -15.09 14.71 -15.03
CA SER A 317 -13.73 14.98 -14.51
C SER A 317 -13.68 14.99 -12.98
N THR A 318 -14.74 15.46 -12.33
CA THR A 318 -14.88 15.45 -10.86
C THR A 318 -15.00 14.02 -10.29
N MET A 319 -15.51 13.06 -11.07
CA MET A 319 -15.66 11.66 -10.64
C MET A 319 -14.34 10.87 -10.56
N ARG A 320 -13.22 11.43 -11.06
CA ARG A 320 -11.88 10.79 -11.03
C ARG A 320 -11.90 9.32 -11.48
N LEU A 321 -12.50 9.05 -12.62
CA LEU A 321 -12.66 7.69 -13.15
C LEU A 321 -11.38 7.17 -13.82
N PRO A 322 -11.05 5.87 -13.70
CA PRO A 322 -9.96 5.25 -14.45
C PRO A 322 -10.19 5.30 -15.97
N TYR A 323 -9.12 5.44 -16.76
CA TYR A 323 -9.18 5.28 -18.22
C TYR A 323 -9.41 3.80 -18.58
N PRO A 324 -10.30 3.43 -19.54
CA PRO A 324 -11.06 4.24 -20.50
C PRO A 324 -12.55 4.48 -20.11
N ARG A 325 -12.91 4.50 -18.81
CA ARG A 325 -14.32 4.58 -18.36
C ARG A 325 -14.98 5.96 -18.51
N VAL A 326 -14.23 6.97 -18.93
CA VAL A 326 -14.74 8.32 -19.20
C VAL A 326 -15.80 8.28 -20.31
N ALA A 327 -15.47 7.70 -21.46
CA ALA A 327 -16.37 7.65 -22.61
C ALA A 327 -17.63 6.81 -22.36
N THR A 328 -17.51 5.69 -21.65
CA THR A 328 -18.66 4.85 -21.29
C THR A 328 -19.59 5.55 -20.30
N THR A 329 -19.02 6.31 -19.35
CA THR A 329 -19.79 7.09 -18.38
C THR A 329 -20.49 8.28 -19.03
N GLU A 330 -19.84 9.02 -19.93
CA GLU A 330 -20.47 10.09 -20.70
C GLU A 330 -21.65 9.57 -21.52
N ALA A 331 -21.47 8.44 -22.22
CA ALA A 331 -22.54 7.79 -22.98
C ALA A 331 -23.71 7.36 -22.08
N ALA A 332 -23.43 6.84 -20.88
CA ALA A 332 -24.45 6.48 -19.91
C ALA A 332 -25.22 7.71 -19.40
N LEU A 333 -24.55 8.81 -19.06
CA LEU A 333 -25.17 10.05 -18.58
C LEU A 333 -26.06 10.74 -19.63
N ASN A 334 -25.79 10.50 -20.92
CA ASN A 334 -26.63 10.95 -22.02
C ASN A 334 -27.87 10.05 -22.22
N ALA A 335 -27.73 8.74 -22.04
CA ALA A 335 -28.82 7.78 -22.26
C ALA A 335 -29.81 7.67 -21.06
N TRP A 336 -29.34 7.99 -19.86
CA TRP A 336 -30.10 7.79 -18.62
C TRP A 336 -30.52 9.13 -17.99
N SER A 337 -31.82 9.32 -17.80
CA SER A 337 -32.38 10.48 -17.08
C SER A 337 -32.41 10.25 -15.57
N SER A 338 -32.52 11.33 -14.78
CA SER A 338 -32.64 11.26 -13.31
C SER A 338 -33.83 10.41 -12.86
N ALA A 339 -34.95 10.46 -13.59
CA ALA A 339 -36.12 9.62 -13.32
C ALA A 339 -35.81 8.12 -13.53
N LYS A 340 -35.22 7.75 -14.67
CA LYS A 340 -34.85 6.35 -14.99
C LYS A 340 -33.82 5.80 -13.99
N LEU A 341 -32.85 6.61 -13.59
CA LEU A 341 -31.85 6.21 -12.60
C LEU A 341 -32.45 6.03 -11.21
N SER A 342 -33.44 6.84 -10.83
CA SER A 342 -34.15 6.69 -9.56
C SER A 342 -34.98 5.39 -9.54
N GLU A 343 -35.67 5.09 -10.64
CA GLU A 343 -36.38 3.81 -10.82
C GLU A 343 -35.40 2.62 -10.76
N ALA A 344 -34.27 2.71 -11.46
CA ALA A 344 -33.24 1.68 -11.45
C ALA A 344 -32.69 1.39 -10.05
N VAL A 345 -32.43 2.43 -9.25
CA VAL A 345 -32.00 2.30 -7.86
C VAL A 345 -33.04 1.55 -7.02
N GLY A 346 -34.33 1.86 -7.19
CA GLY A 346 -35.41 1.15 -6.51
C GLY A 346 -35.50 -0.33 -6.89
N LEU A 347 -35.42 -0.63 -8.19
CA LEU A 347 -35.42 -2.02 -8.70
C LEU A 347 -34.23 -2.81 -8.17
N LEU A 348 -33.04 -2.22 -8.17
CA LEU A 348 -31.82 -2.85 -7.65
C LEU A 348 -31.88 -3.07 -6.14
N GLY A 349 -32.37 -2.10 -5.37
CA GLY A 349 -32.52 -2.23 -3.92
C GLY A 349 -33.46 -3.38 -3.54
N ASN A 350 -34.62 -3.46 -4.21
CA ASN A 350 -35.58 -4.54 -4.02
C ASN A 350 -34.99 -5.90 -4.42
N ALA A 351 -34.25 -5.97 -5.52
CA ALA A 351 -33.60 -7.19 -5.97
C ALA A 351 -32.53 -7.67 -4.99
N VAL A 352 -31.67 -6.78 -4.48
CA VAL A 352 -30.65 -7.12 -3.47
C VAL A 352 -31.28 -7.65 -2.18
N LEU A 353 -32.40 -7.05 -1.74
CA LEU A 353 -33.15 -7.56 -0.58
C LEU A 353 -33.71 -8.96 -0.87
N ALA A 354 -34.34 -9.15 -2.04
CA ALA A 354 -34.94 -10.42 -2.42
C ALA A 354 -33.90 -11.55 -2.55
N THR A 355 -32.70 -11.26 -3.06
CA THR A 355 -31.60 -12.25 -3.11
C THR A 355 -31.11 -12.66 -1.72
N ARG A 356 -31.19 -11.77 -0.73
CA ARG A 356 -30.83 -12.09 0.67
C ARG A 356 -31.91 -12.91 1.39
N GLN A 357 -33.17 -12.65 1.06
CA GLN A 357 -34.31 -13.38 1.63
C GLN A 357 -34.45 -14.79 1.02
N ASN A 358 -34.12 -14.95 -0.26
CA ASN A 358 -34.27 -16.20 -1.00
C ASN A 358 -32.98 -16.53 -1.77
N ALA A 359 -32.02 -17.15 -1.08
CA ALA A 359 -30.71 -17.47 -1.64
C ALA A 359 -30.81 -18.37 -2.89
N ASP A 360 -31.68 -19.39 -2.86
CA ASP A 360 -31.86 -20.36 -3.96
C ASP A 360 -32.32 -19.70 -5.27
N MET A 361 -33.08 -18.60 -5.16
CA MET A 361 -33.61 -17.85 -6.32
C MET A 361 -32.71 -16.68 -6.73
N GLY A 362 -31.58 -16.47 -6.04
CA GLY A 362 -30.72 -15.30 -6.20
C GLY A 362 -30.29 -15.07 -7.65
N ARG A 363 -29.86 -16.14 -8.34
CA ARG A 363 -29.40 -16.08 -9.73
C ARG A 363 -30.51 -15.65 -10.70
N ALA A 364 -31.72 -16.19 -10.53
CA ALA A 364 -32.85 -15.84 -11.39
C ALA A 364 -33.31 -14.39 -11.17
N ILE A 365 -33.33 -13.94 -9.92
CA ILE A 365 -33.67 -12.56 -9.53
C ILE A 365 -32.65 -11.58 -10.14
N ALA A 366 -31.35 -11.88 -9.99
CA ALA A 366 -30.29 -11.04 -10.54
C ALA A 366 -30.38 -10.96 -12.07
N THR A 367 -30.49 -12.09 -12.77
CA THR A 367 -30.64 -12.14 -14.23
C THR A 367 -31.78 -11.26 -14.71
N ARG A 368 -32.98 -11.46 -14.15
CA ARG A 368 -34.17 -10.69 -14.53
C ARG A 368 -33.95 -9.19 -14.30
N THR A 369 -33.34 -8.82 -13.18
CA THR A 369 -33.13 -7.41 -12.81
C THR A 369 -32.15 -6.74 -13.76
N LEU A 370 -31.00 -7.38 -14.01
CA LEU A 370 -29.97 -6.86 -14.91
C LEU A 370 -30.49 -6.68 -16.34
N TRP A 371 -31.24 -7.66 -16.85
CA TRP A 371 -31.87 -7.58 -18.16
C TRP A 371 -32.93 -6.49 -18.25
N THR A 372 -33.72 -6.29 -17.19
CA THR A 372 -34.71 -5.21 -17.11
C THR A 372 -34.03 -3.84 -17.19
N LEU A 373 -32.94 -3.63 -16.45
CA LEU A 373 -32.16 -2.40 -16.48
C LEU A 373 -31.51 -2.15 -17.85
N ALA A 374 -30.92 -3.19 -18.46
CA ALA A 374 -30.32 -3.06 -19.79
C ALA A 374 -31.35 -2.65 -20.85
N ARG A 375 -32.60 -3.12 -20.73
CA ARG A 375 -33.71 -2.68 -21.60
C ARG A 375 -34.12 -1.23 -21.34
N LEU A 376 -34.20 -0.80 -20.08
CA LEU A 376 -34.48 0.60 -19.71
C LEU A 376 -33.43 1.58 -20.27
N GLY A 377 -32.17 1.17 -20.29
CA GLY A 377 -31.07 1.93 -20.89
C GLY A 377 -31.15 2.02 -22.42
N ARG A 378 -31.65 0.97 -23.09
CA ARG A 378 -31.83 0.96 -24.56
C ARG A 378 -32.96 1.88 -25.02
N ALA A 379 -34.06 1.96 -24.27
CA ALA A 379 -35.22 2.78 -24.61
C ALA A 379 -34.96 4.30 -24.59
N GLY A 380 -33.76 4.76 -24.22
CA GLY A 380 -33.32 6.16 -24.34
C GLY A 380 -32.58 6.49 -25.63
N ARG A 381 -32.16 5.48 -26.42
CA ARG A 381 -31.60 5.66 -27.76
C ARG A 381 -32.74 5.50 -28.78
N ALA A 382 -33.47 6.59 -29.04
CA ALA A 382 -34.21 6.68 -30.30
C ALA A 382 -33.19 6.64 -31.47
N GLU A 383 -33.59 6.03 -32.58
CA GLU A 383 -32.80 5.79 -33.80
C GLU A 383 -31.93 6.98 -34.26
#